data_AF-A0A5B0EG66-F1
#
_entry.id   AF-A0A5B0EG66-F1
#
_cell.length_a   1.000
_cell.length_b   1.000
_cell.length_c   1.000
_cell.angle_alpha   90.00
_cell.angle_beta   90.00
_cell.angle_gamma   90.00
#
_symmetry.space_group_name_H-M   'P 1'
#
loop_
_entity.id
_entity.type
_entity.pdbx_description
1 polymer ?
#
loop_
_entity_poly.entity_id
_entity_poly.type
_entity_poly.pdbx_seq_one_letter_code
_entity_poly.pdbx_strand_id
1 'polypeptide(L)'
;MSMNVPMFPGVARLFTLADASATGLMKRVFTTATWDRLASGTDETGRRLPASAHVAAARLGLIPVYPKGLYVPSRVDRIIQANVLSTLRTLAERDTALQHLTSTGEFAASHPKVRAGVAKNLGRQVARHLKSHPDADIACLRLPMLQDNPAPGERLILGAVDKQLAILAPDPSGTALVLTPRLPTRVRPTGRGHWVATEIILPIPKHLQDRPITKWHLPTITPHPTKPGIARFHLAYTEPDAPGRDPKTPITSVVGIDWSPSALGVVSRVT
;
A
#
# COMPACT_ATOMS: atom_id res chain seq x y z
N MET A 1 3.95 -1.34 -15.78
CA MET A 1 5.15 -2.10 -16.19
C MET A 1 5.81 -2.74 -14.97
N SER A 2 6.31 -3.99 -15.06
CA SER A 2 7.05 -4.64 -13.96
C SER A 2 8.41 -5.11 -14.44
N MET A 3 9.47 -4.84 -13.68
CA MET A 3 10.84 -5.30 -13.96
C MET A 3 11.41 -6.07 -12.79
N ASN A 4 12.21 -7.10 -13.06
CA ASN A 4 12.94 -7.85 -12.05
C ASN A 4 14.42 -7.46 -12.12
N VAL A 5 14.99 -7.04 -11.00
CA VAL A 5 16.38 -6.57 -10.89
C VAL A 5 17.01 -7.21 -9.66
N PRO A 6 18.32 -7.54 -9.65
CA PRO A 6 19.01 -7.96 -8.43
C PRO A 6 18.76 -6.98 -7.28
N MET A 7 18.52 -7.51 -6.09
CA MET A 7 18.28 -6.72 -4.89
C MET A 7 19.58 -6.03 -4.48
N PHE A 8 19.62 -4.70 -4.61
CA PHE A 8 20.73 -3.91 -4.13
C PHE A 8 20.81 -3.95 -2.59
N PRO A 9 22.00 -4.02 -1.98
CA PRO A 9 22.14 -4.09 -0.52
C PRO A 9 21.45 -2.94 0.22
N GLY A 10 21.47 -1.72 -0.35
CA GLY A 10 20.77 -0.57 0.21
C GLY A 10 19.24 -0.73 0.20
N VAL A 11 18.69 -1.31 -0.86
CA VAL A 11 17.25 -1.59 -0.99
C VAL A 11 16.84 -2.67 0.00
N ALA A 12 17.61 -3.75 0.12
CA ALA A 12 17.36 -4.80 1.11
C ALA A 12 17.32 -4.24 2.54
N ARG A 13 18.30 -3.39 2.91
CA ARG A 13 18.32 -2.73 4.22
C ARG A 13 17.12 -1.81 4.45
N LEU A 14 16.69 -1.09 3.42
CA LEU A 14 15.50 -0.26 3.50
C LEU A 14 14.23 -1.10 3.70
N PHE A 15 14.10 -2.24 3.03
CA PHE A 15 13.01 -3.20 3.28
C PHE A 15 12.99 -3.68 4.72
N THR A 16 14.11 -4.17 5.25
CA THR A 16 14.18 -4.65 6.64
C THR A 16 13.77 -3.57 7.64
N LEU A 17 14.23 -2.33 7.44
CA LEU A 17 13.88 -1.20 8.30
C LEU A 17 12.39 -0.84 8.20
N ALA A 18 11.87 -0.74 6.97
CA ALA A 18 10.48 -0.38 6.73
C ALA A 18 9.53 -1.47 7.21
N ASP A 19 9.82 -2.74 6.97
CA ASP A 19 9.00 -3.88 7.37
C ASP A 19 8.91 -4.02 8.88
N ALA A 20 10.04 -3.97 9.60
CA ALA A 20 10.06 -4.04 11.06
C ALA A 20 9.21 -2.91 11.68
N SER A 21 9.36 -1.70 11.14
CA SER A 21 8.64 -0.51 11.62
C SER A 21 7.16 -0.53 11.26
N ALA A 22 6.83 -1.00 10.06
CA ALA A 22 5.45 -1.16 9.60
C ALA A 22 4.73 -2.26 10.41
N THR A 23 5.39 -3.38 10.68
CA THR A 23 4.86 -4.45 11.53
C THR A 23 4.62 -3.95 12.96
N GLY A 24 5.59 -3.23 13.54
CA GLY A 24 5.44 -2.61 14.85
C GLY A 24 4.32 -1.57 14.90
N LEU A 25 4.16 -0.76 13.84
CA LEU A 25 3.05 0.18 13.73
C LEU A 25 1.71 -0.55 13.60
N MET A 26 1.59 -1.52 12.69
CA MET A 26 0.37 -2.31 12.46
C MET A 26 -0.13 -2.95 13.76
N LYS A 27 0.75 -3.61 14.52
CA LYS A 27 0.38 -4.22 15.81
C LYS A 27 -0.26 -3.24 16.80
N ARG A 28 0.18 -1.98 16.83
CA ARG A 28 -0.37 -0.96 17.75
C ARG A 28 -1.70 -0.39 17.27
N VAL A 29 -1.90 -0.31 15.96
CA VAL A 29 -3.04 0.40 15.35
C VAL A 29 -4.14 -0.55 14.86
N PHE A 30 -3.92 -1.87 14.96
CA PHE A 30 -4.92 -2.89 14.66
C PHE A 30 -5.91 -3.03 15.82
N THR A 31 -6.75 -2.02 15.97
CA THR A 31 -7.78 -1.93 17.00
C THR A 31 -9.09 -1.46 16.37
N THR A 32 -10.22 -1.81 16.97
CA THR A 32 -11.54 -1.37 16.52
C THR A 32 -11.65 0.15 16.48
N ALA A 33 -11.10 0.85 17.48
CA ALA A 33 -11.10 2.32 17.54
C ALA A 33 -10.40 2.98 16.33
N THR A 34 -9.24 2.46 15.91
CA THR A 34 -8.57 2.95 14.69
C THR A 34 -9.46 2.77 13.47
N TRP A 35 -10.16 1.64 13.39
CA TRP A 35 -10.97 1.27 12.25
C TRP A 35 -12.26 2.08 12.17
N ASP A 36 -12.91 2.33 13.31
CA ASP A 36 -14.08 3.20 13.40
C ASP A 36 -13.74 4.61 12.92
N ARG A 37 -12.54 5.08 13.29
CA ARG A 37 -12.05 6.37 12.80
C ARG A 37 -11.76 6.39 11.31
N LEU A 38 -11.20 5.31 10.76
CA LEU A 38 -11.02 5.18 9.31
C LEU A 38 -12.36 5.16 8.58
N ALA A 39 -13.34 4.42 9.10
CA ALA A 39 -14.68 4.31 8.54
C ALA A 39 -15.43 5.65 8.59
N SER A 40 -15.22 6.47 9.64
CA SER A 40 -15.78 7.83 9.71
C SER A 40 -15.30 8.75 8.59
N GLY A 41 -14.13 8.44 7.99
CA GLY A 41 -13.52 9.30 6.98
C GLY A 41 -13.04 10.64 7.50
N THR A 42 -12.97 10.84 8.83
CA THR A 42 -12.57 12.10 9.48
C THR A 42 -11.45 11.91 10.51
N ASP A 43 -10.73 12.99 10.82
CA ASP A 43 -9.77 13.06 11.92
C ASP A 43 -10.44 13.45 13.26
N GLU A 44 -9.65 13.56 14.32
CA GLU A 44 -10.08 13.95 15.69
C GLU A 44 -10.84 15.28 15.73
N THR A 45 -10.61 16.15 14.74
CA THR A 45 -11.24 17.47 14.65
C THR A 45 -12.47 17.48 13.76
N GLY A 46 -12.93 16.30 13.30
CA GLY A 46 -14.05 16.15 12.38
C GLY A 46 -13.74 16.53 10.94
N ARG A 47 -12.47 16.79 10.59
CA ARG A 47 -12.09 17.16 9.23
C ARG A 47 -11.92 15.92 8.37
N ARG A 48 -12.37 15.99 7.11
CA ARG A 48 -12.23 14.90 6.15
C ARG A 48 -10.77 14.48 5.97
N LEU A 49 -10.54 13.17 5.98
CA LEU A 49 -9.23 12.59 5.75
C LEU A 49 -8.77 12.84 4.30
N PRO A 50 -7.49 13.24 4.11
CA PRO A 50 -6.92 13.40 2.78
C PRO A 50 -6.92 12.10 1.96
N ALA A 51 -6.98 12.25 0.63
CA ALA A 51 -6.82 11.12 -0.30
C ALA A 51 -5.42 10.49 -0.17
N SER A 52 -4.39 11.35 -0.04
CA SER A 52 -3.00 10.92 0.14
C SER A 52 -2.82 10.09 1.42
N ALA A 53 -2.37 8.85 1.25
CA ALA A 53 -2.30 7.88 2.33
C ALA A 53 -1.37 8.32 3.47
N HIS A 54 -0.16 8.80 3.16
CA HIS A 54 0.77 9.23 4.22
C HIS A 54 0.28 10.47 4.98
N VAL A 55 -0.42 11.39 4.32
CA VAL A 55 -0.98 12.58 4.98
C VAL A 55 -2.15 12.20 5.89
N ALA A 56 -3.03 11.32 5.43
CA ALA A 56 -4.10 10.78 6.26
C ALA A 56 -3.55 10.01 7.47
N ALA A 57 -2.52 9.18 7.26
CA ALA A 57 -1.87 8.45 8.33
C ALA A 57 -1.25 9.38 9.39
N ALA A 58 -0.58 10.45 8.95
CA ALA A 58 -0.03 11.46 9.86
C ALA A 58 -1.14 12.16 10.68
N ARG A 59 -2.26 12.52 10.04
CA ARG A 59 -3.43 13.12 10.74
C ARG A 59 -4.10 12.16 11.73
N LEU A 60 -4.01 10.87 11.47
CA LEU A 60 -4.52 9.82 12.37
C LEU A 60 -3.51 9.42 13.45
N GLY A 61 -2.38 10.13 13.57
CA GLY A 61 -1.35 9.81 14.58
C GLY A 61 -0.62 8.49 14.33
N LEU A 62 -0.68 7.95 13.11
CA LEU A 62 -0.01 6.68 12.75
C LEU A 62 1.50 6.93 12.56
N ILE A 63 2.23 7.04 13.66
CA ILE A 63 3.65 7.42 13.67
C ILE A 63 4.52 6.17 13.87
N PRO A 64 5.44 5.85 12.94
CA PRO A 64 6.42 4.77 13.14
C PRO A 64 7.31 5.07 14.36
N VAL A 65 7.69 4.02 15.10
CA VAL A 65 8.60 4.13 16.25
C VAL A 65 9.86 3.34 15.95
N TYR A 66 11.01 3.93 16.25
CA TYR A 66 12.31 3.36 15.95
C TYR A 66 13.13 3.13 17.23
N PRO A 67 14.03 2.14 17.26
CA PRO A 67 15.00 1.98 18.34
C PRO A 67 15.84 3.24 18.57
N LYS A 68 16.21 3.49 19.84
CA LYS A 68 17.03 4.64 20.22
C LYS A 68 18.34 4.69 19.41
N GLY A 69 18.68 5.88 18.91
CA GLY A 69 19.90 6.12 18.12
C GLY A 69 19.78 5.76 16.63
N LEU A 70 18.66 5.21 16.17
CA LEU A 70 18.40 5.00 14.75
C LEU A 70 17.96 6.32 14.11
N TYR A 71 18.69 6.76 13.08
CA TYR A 71 18.32 7.89 12.24
C TYR A 71 17.59 7.39 11.00
N VAL A 72 16.31 7.76 10.89
CA VAL A 72 15.45 7.46 9.75
C VAL A 72 14.94 8.77 9.16
N PRO A 73 15.18 9.05 7.86
CA PRO A 73 14.61 10.22 7.20
C PRO A 73 13.08 10.15 7.26
N SER A 74 12.42 11.28 7.53
CA SER A 74 10.94 11.34 7.63
C SER A 74 10.20 10.91 6.37
N ARG A 75 10.87 10.81 5.22
CA ARG A 75 10.28 10.31 3.97
C ARG A 75 10.13 8.79 4.00
N VAL A 76 10.93 8.08 4.78
CA VAL A 76 10.74 6.66 5.05
C VAL A 76 9.49 6.45 5.91
N ASP A 77 9.18 7.36 6.84
CA ASP A 77 7.92 7.30 7.59
C ASP A 77 6.72 7.34 6.64
N ARG A 78 6.77 8.17 5.59
CA ARG A 78 5.71 8.25 4.58
C ARG A 78 5.50 6.92 3.85
N ILE A 79 6.57 6.18 3.56
CA ILE A 79 6.48 4.84 2.95
C ILE A 79 5.77 3.90 3.92
N ILE A 80 6.22 3.84 5.17
CA ILE A 80 5.66 2.97 6.21
C ILE A 80 4.18 3.30 6.45
N GLN A 81 3.86 4.57 6.58
CA GLN A 81 2.51 5.09 6.75
C GLN A 81 1.61 4.75 5.57
N ALA A 82 2.09 4.94 4.33
CA ALA A 82 1.34 4.59 3.13
C ALA A 82 1.07 3.09 3.08
N ASN A 83 2.05 2.25 3.42
CA ASN A 83 1.89 0.80 3.48
C ASN A 83 0.81 0.39 4.49
N VAL A 84 0.95 0.85 5.73
CA VAL A 84 0.07 0.48 6.84
C VAL A 84 -1.34 1.00 6.61
N LEU A 85 -1.50 2.28 6.23
CA LEU A 85 -2.83 2.85 6.03
C LEU A 85 -3.56 2.21 4.86
N SER A 86 -2.86 1.89 3.77
CA SER A 86 -3.46 1.19 2.64
C SER A 86 -4.00 -0.18 3.07
N THR A 87 -3.23 -0.93 3.88
CA THR A 87 -3.69 -2.21 4.43
C THR A 87 -4.89 -2.02 5.37
N LEU A 88 -4.84 -1.04 6.27
CA LEU A 88 -5.95 -0.75 7.18
C LEU A 88 -7.23 -0.34 6.46
N ARG A 89 -7.15 0.48 5.39
CA ARG A 89 -8.33 0.87 4.60
C ARG A 89 -9.05 -0.35 4.02
N THR A 90 -8.31 -1.29 3.42
CA THR A 90 -8.88 -2.55 2.91
C THR A 90 -9.51 -3.39 4.01
N LEU A 91 -8.93 -3.38 5.21
CA LEU A 91 -9.47 -4.13 6.35
C LEU A 91 -10.71 -3.47 6.96
N ALA A 92 -10.74 -2.14 7.04
CA ALA A 92 -11.91 -1.39 7.50
C ALA A 92 -13.09 -1.57 6.54
N GLU A 93 -12.86 -1.65 5.23
CA GLU A 93 -13.90 -2.01 4.26
C GLU A 93 -14.42 -3.44 4.49
N ARG A 94 -13.52 -4.40 4.73
CA ARG A 94 -13.90 -5.79 5.08
C ARG A 94 -14.62 -5.89 6.42
N ASP A 95 -14.30 -5.02 7.36
CA ASP A 95 -14.98 -4.92 8.66
C ASP A 95 -16.40 -4.38 8.53
N THR A 96 -16.57 -3.33 7.73
CA THR A 96 -17.88 -2.75 7.42
C THR A 96 -18.76 -3.79 6.73
N ALA A 97 -18.17 -4.55 5.80
CA ALA A 97 -18.83 -5.69 5.17
C ALA A 97 -19.24 -6.76 6.19
N LEU A 98 -18.35 -7.12 7.12
CA LEU A 98 -18.66 -8.07 8.19
C LEU A 98 -19.83 -7.60 9.05
N GLN A 99 -19.78 -6.36 9.53
CA GLN A 99 -20.85 -5.76 10.36
C GLN A 99 -22.20 -5.80 9.63
N HIS A 100 -22.23 -5.50 8.32
CA HIS A 100 -23.44 -5.65 7.53
C HIS A 100 -23.92 -7.10 7.48
N LEU A 101 -23.05 -8.07 7.16
CA LEU A 101 -23.40 -9.49 7.07
C LEU A 101 -23.93 -10.05 8.40
N THR A 102 -23.35 -9.65 9.53
CA THR A 102 -23.78 -10.12 10.85
C THR A 102 -25.07 -9.44 11.32
N SER A 103 -25.30 -8.18 10.96
CA SER A 103 -26.54 -7.46 11.28
C SER A 103 -27.77 -7.99 10.55
N THR A 104 -27.63 -8.50 9.34
CA THR A 104 -28.74 -9.03 8.53
C THR A 104 -28.93 -10.54 8.68
N GLY A 105 -27.95 -11.25 9.26
CA GLY A 105 -27.91 -12.72 9.29
C GLY A 105 -27.71 -13.37 7.92
N GLU A 106 -27.62 -12.58 6.85
CA GLU A 106 -27.46 -13.06 5.48
C GLU A 106 -25.97 -13.08 5.11
N PHE A 107 -25.32 -14.24 5.28
CA PHE A 107 -24.00 -14.49 4.70
C PHE A 107 -24.02 -14.64 3.16
N ALA A 108 -25.15 -14.34 2.52
CA ALA A 108 -25.43 -14.60 1.11
C ALA A 108 -24.99 -13.44 0.19
N ALA A 109 -23.78 -13.57 -0.35
CA ALA A 109 -23.32 -13.26 -1.71
C ALA A 109 -23.57 -11.89 -2.41
N SER A 110 -24.37 -10.94 -1.94
CA SER A 110 -24.69 -9.73 -2.73
C SER A 110 -24.70 -8.41 -1.96
N HIS A 111 -23.68 -8.13 -1.16
CA HIS A 111 -23.44 -6.73 -0.82
C HIS A 111 -22.83 -6.03 -2.06
N PRO A 112 -23.37 -4.90 -2.57
CA PRO A 112 -22.92 -4.25 -3.80
C PRO A 112 -21.41 -3.91 -3.80
N LYS A 113 -20.83 -3.77 -2.61
CA LYS A 113 -19.42 -3.43 -2.39
C LYS A 113 -18.53 -4.62 -2.00
N VAL A 114 -19.07 -5.84 -1.87
CA VAL A 114 -18.31 -7.02 -1.41
C VAL A 114 -18.39 -8.11 -2.46
N ARG A 115 -17.25 -8.46 -3.05
CA ARG A 115 -17.18 -9.59 -3.99
C ARG A 115 -17.62 -10.88 -3.30
N ALA A 116 -18.36 -11.73 -3.99
CA ALA A 116 -18.88 -12.99 -3.45
C ALA A 116 -17.80 -13.87 -2.78
N GLY A 117 -16.58 -13.91 -3.34
CA GLY A 117 -15.45 -14.63 -2.74
C GLY A 117 -15.01 -14.08 -1.37
N VAL A 118 -15.10 -12.77 -1.16
CA VAL A 118 -14.78 -12.13 0.13
C VAL A 118 -15.86 -12.47 1.16
N ALA A 119 -17.14 -12.38 0.78
CA ALA A 119 -18.26 -12.76 1.66
C ALA A 119 -18.16 -14.23 2.11
N LYS A 120 -17.86 -15.14 1.18
CA LYS A 120 -17.65 -16.57 1.49
C LYS A 120 -16.51 -16.79 2.49
N ASN A 121 -15.39 -16.07 2.33
CA ASN A 121 -14.26 -16.19 3.25
C ASN A 121 -14.56 -15.61 4.63
N LEU A 122 -15.28 -14.49 4.71
CA LEU A 122 -15.75 -13.90 5.97
C LEU A 122 -16.70 -14.85 6.71
N GLY A 123 -17.69 -15.44 6.02
CA GLY A 123 -18.59 -16.42 6.63
C GLY A 123 -17.85 -17.63 7.20
N ARG A 124 -16.83 -18.13 6.51
CA ARG A 124 -15.94 -19.20 7.04
C ARG A 124 -15.12 -18.76 8.26
N GLN A 125 -14.74 -17.49 8.36
CA GLN A 125 -14.04 -16.96 9.54
C GLN A 125 -15.00 -16.86 10.73
N VAL A 126 -16.20 -16.32 10.53
CA VAL A 126 -17.24 -16.25 11.56
C VAL A 126 -17.62 -17.63 12.07
N ALA A 127 -17.94 -18.58 11.18
CA ALA A 127 -18.32 -19.93 11.58
C ALA A 127 -17.23 -20.64 12.41
N ARG A 128 -15.95 -20.46 12.06
CA ARG A 128 -14.83 -21.01 12.85
C ARG A 128 -14.70 -20.32 14.21
N HIS A 129 -14.92 -19.01 14.27
CA HIS A 129 -14.86 -18.26 15.52
C HIS A 129 -15.98 -18.68 16.47
N LEU A 130 -17.23 -18.75 16.00
CA LEU A 130 -18.39 -19.18 16.79
C LEU A 130 -18.26 -20.64 17.26
N LYS A 131 -17.65 -21.52 16.44
CA LYS A 131 -17.33 -22.89 16.88
C LYS A 131 -16.36 -22.91 18.07
N SER A 132 -15.44 -21.95 18.12
CA SER A 132 -14.41 -21.85 19.17
C SER A 132 -14.89 -21.04 20.37
N HIS A 133 -15.89 -20.17 20.18
CA HIS A 133 -16.50 -19.29 21.19
C HIS A 133 -18.03 -19.32 21.02
N PRO A 134 -18.71 -20.36 21.55
CA PRO A 134 -20.15 -20.56 21.34
C PRO A 134 -21.03 -19.42 21.87
N ASP A 135 -20.57 -18.74 22.91
CA ASP A 135 -21.28 -17.65 23.57
C ASP A 135 -20.99 -16.27 22.95
N ALA A 136 -20.23 -16.21 21.86
CA ALA A 136 -19.89 -14.95 21.22
C ALA A 136 -21.11 -14.34 20.52
N ASP A 137 -21.41 -13.07 20.82
CA ASP A 137 -22.46 -12.32 20.13
C ASP A 137 -22.02 -12.00 18.70
N ILE A 138 -22.71 -12.62 17.74
CA ILE A 138 -22.49 -12.43 16.30
C ILE A 138 -22.64 -10.97 15.87
N ALA A 139 -23.55 -10.21 16.50
CA ALA A 139 -23.80 -8.82 16.17
C ALA A 139 -22.63 -7.90 16.58
N CYS A 140 -21.86 -8.31 17.58
CA CYS A 140 -20.69 -7.58 18.08
C CYS A 140 -19.37 -8.00 17.41
N LEU A 141 -19.38 -8.97 16.49
CA LEU A 141 -18.15 -9.45 15.85
C LEU A 141 -17.50 -8.39 14.96
N ARG A 142 -16.21 -8.17 15.22
CA ARG A 142 -15.34 -7.28 14.44
C ARG A 142 -14.20 -8.10 13.85
N LEU A 143 -13.71 -7.72 12.67
CA LEU A 143 -12.63 -8.46 12.01
C LEU A 143 -11.35 -8.57 12.87
N PRO A 144 -10.94 -7.60 13.72
CA PRO A 144 -9.80 -7.78 14.61
C PRO A 144 -9.97 -8.93 15.62
N MET A 145 -11.20 -9.39 15.85
CA MET A 145 -11.50 -10.57 16.69
C MET A 145 -11.43 -11.88 15.90
N LEU A 146 -11.46 -11.81 14.57
CA LEU A 146 -11.54 -12.97 13.67
C LEU A 146 -10.21 -13.32 12.99
N GLN A 147 -9.23 -12.42 13.03
CA GLN A 147 -7.91 -12.63 12.42
C GLN A 147 -6.82 -11.88 13.20
N ASP A 148 -5.60 -12.40 13.14
CA ASP A 148 -4.43 -11.74 13.69
C ASP A 148 -4.03 -10.49 12.89
N ASN A 149 -3.19 -9.67 13.52
CA ASN A 149 -2.52 -8.53 12.91
C ASN A 149 -1.81 -8.99 11.61
N PRO A 150 -2.18 -8.45 10.43
CA PRO A 150 -1.53 -8.85 9.20
C PRO A 150 -0.13 -8.25 9.13
N ALA A 151 0.76 -8.93 8.43
CA ALA A 151 1.97 -8.27 7.94
C ALA A 151 1.55 -7.22 6.90
N PRO A 152 1.95 -5.94 7.02
CA PRO A 152 1.58 -4.87 6.08
C PRO A 152 2.15 -5.06 4.66
N GLY A 153 2.87 -6.16 4.41
CA GLY A 153 3.44 -6.56 3.15
C GLY A 153 4.84 -5.97 2.94
N GLU A 154 5.76 -6.80 2.45
CA GLU A 154 7.10 -6.35 2.06
C GLU A 154 7.00 -5.51 0.77
N ARG A 155 6.75 -4.21 0.92
CA ARG A 155 6.67 -3.28 -0.22
C ARG A 155 7.27 -1.92 0.13
N LEU A 156 7.85 -1.24 -0.86
CA LEU A 156 8.31 0.14 -0.75
C LEU A 156 7.57 0.98 -1.79
N ILE A 157 6.52 1.70 -1.37
CA ILE A 157 5.75 2.59 -2.25
C ILE A 157 6.51 3.91 -2.39
N LEU A 158 7.41 4.02 -3.39
CA LEU A 158 8.18 5.26 -3.57
C LEU A 158 7.32 6.42 -4.06
N GLY A 159 6.13 6.17 -4.61
CA GLY A 159 5.14 7.22 -4.88
C GLY A 159 4.68 8.00 -3.63
N ALA A 160 4.93 7.49 -2.43
CA ALA A 160 4.63 8.20 -1.18
C ALA A 160 5.69 9.25 -0.80
N VAL A 161 6.80 9.31 -1.52
CA VAL A 161 7.94 10.18 -1.20
C VAL A 161 8.14 11.28 -2.25
N ASP A 162 8.85 12.32 -1.85
CA ASP A 162 9.20 13.43 -2.72
C ASP A 162 10.63 13.27 -3.27
N LYS A 163 11.03 14.24 -4.11
CA LYS A 163 12.37 14.32 -4.73
C LYS A 163 13.55 14.33 -3.74
N GLN A 164 13.32 14.51 -2.44
CA GLN A 164 14.39 14.43 -1.45
C GLN A 164 14.79 12.99 -1.14
N LEU A 165 13.90 12.02 -1.38
CA LEU A 165 14.21 10.60 -1.17
C LEU A 165 14.40 9.84 -2.48
N ALA A 166 13.59 10.09 -3.51
CA ALA A 166 13.72 9.36 -4.78
C ALA A 166 13.40 10.26 -5.97
N ILE A 167 14.19 10.09 -7.04
CA ILE A 167 13.99 10.74 -8.34
C ILE A 167 13.95 9.63 -9.39
N LEU A 168 13.12 9.81 -10.41
CA LEU A 168 13.05 8.95 -11.59
C LEU A 168 13.15 9.84 -12.82
N ALA A 169 14.08 9.53 -13.71
CA ALA A 169 14.27 10.23 -14.97
C ALA A 169 14.56 9.23 -16.10
N PRO A 170 14.19 9.53 -17.36
CA PRO A 170 14.71 8.78 -18.49
C PRO A 170 16.22 8.98 -18.61
N ASP A 171 16.91 7.95 -19.09
CA ASP A 171 18.31 8.08 -19.48
C ASP A 171 18.43 8.92 -20.78
N PRO A 172 19.62 9.43 -21.11
CA PRO A 172 19.81 10.24 -22.32
C PRO A 172 19.44 9.52 -23.62
N SER A 173 19.57 8.18 -23.68
CA SER A 173 19.15 7.40 -24.86
C SER A 173 17.66 7.10 -24.93
N GLY A 174 16.87 7.37 -23.89
CA GLY A 174 15.44 7.01 -23.84
C GLY A 174 15.17 5.50 -23.78
N THR A 175 16.18 4.68 -23.51
CA THR A 175 16.08 3.21 -23.48
C THR A 175 15.96 2.65 -22.07
N ALA A 176 16.22 3.46 -21.05
CA ALA A 176 16.15 3.10 -19.65
C ALA A 176 15.58 4.24 -18.80
N LEU A 177 15.14 3.89 -17.59
CA LEU A 177 14.87 4.85 -16.53
C LEU A 177 15.99 4.75 -15.49
N VAL A 178 16.44 5.90 -15.01
CA VAL A 178 17.37 6.01 -13.88
C VAL A 178 16.57 6.37 -12.64
N LEU A 179 16.45 5.42 -11.72
CA LEU A 179 15.89 5.63 -10.39
C LEU A 179 17.04 5.96 -9.44
N THR A 180 16.95 7.09 -8.73
CA THR A 180 17.97 7.52 -7.79
C THR A 180 17.37 7.67 -6.38
N PRO A 181 17.23 6.58 -5.59
CA PRO A 181 16.78 6.67 -4.21
C PRO A 181 17.95 6.93 -3.25
N ARG A 182 17.66 7.60 -2.13
CA ARG A 182 18.57 7.68 -0.98
C ARG A 182 18.41 6.42 -0.13
N LEU A 183 19.42 5.58 -0.12
CA LEU A 183 19.42 4.27 0.53
C LEU A 183 20.38 4.22 1.72
N PRO A 184 20.06 3.41 2.76
CA PRO A 184 20.94 3.21 3.89
C PRO A 184 22.17 2.37 3.49
N THR A 185 23.34 2.83 3.91
CA THR A 185 24.63 2.14 3.71
C THR A 185 24.86 1.02 4.73
N ARG A 186 24.15 1.03 5.85
CA ARG A 186 24.28 0.05 6.95
C ARG A 186 22.93 -0.25 7.59
N VAL A 187 22.84 -1.36 8.32
CA VAL A 187 21.57 -1.86 8.89
C VAL A 187 20.98 -0.90 9.93
N ARG A 188 21.82 -0.26 10.73
CA ARG A 188 21.41 0.72 11.76
C ARG A 188 22.01 2.11 11.49
N PRO A 189 21.50 2.88 10.52
CA PRO A 189 21.99 4.24 10.27
C PRO A 189 21.82 5.11 11.51
N THR A 190 22.88 5.75 12.01
CA THR A 190 22.80 6.68 13.17
C THR A 190 22.82 8.16 12.78
N GLY A 191 22.87 8.46 11.48
CA GLY A 191 22.93 9.85 11.01
C GLY A 191 22.76 9.96 9.51
N ARG A 192 22.62 11.20 9.03
CA ARG A 192 22.37 11.51 7.62
C ARG A 192 23.47 10.98 6.69
N GLY A 193 24.73 10.99 7.11
CA GLY A 193 25.86 10.47 6.32
C GLY A 193 25.75 8.99 5.97
N HIS A 194 24.92 8.20 6.67
CA HIS A 194 24.68 6.80 6.33
C HIS A 194 23.63 6.60 5.24
N TRP A 195 23.11 7.67 4.62
CA TRP A 195 22.11 7.64 3.56
C TRP A 195 22.66 8.25 2.28
N VAL A 196 22.90 7.42 1.27
CA VAL A 196 23.55 7.81 0.02
C VAL A 196 22.58 7.69 -1.16
N ALA A 197 22.69 8.60 -2.12
CA ALA A 197 22.01 8.42 -3.39
C ALA A 197 22.61 7.21 -4.12
N THR A 198 21.77 6.35 -4.67
CA THR A 198 22.20 5.16 -5.43
C THR A 198 21.51 5.20 -6.77
N GLU A 199 22.21 5.01 -7.87
CA GLU A 199 21.56 4.92 -9.18
C GLU A 199 21.17 3.47 -9.48
N ILE A 200 19.92 3.29 -9.89
CA ILE A 200 19.36 2.01 -10.30
C ILE A 200 18.83 2.18 -11.71
N ILE A 201 19.47 1.49 -12.66
CA ILE A 201 19.09 1.52 -14.07
C ILE A 201 18.01 0.48 -14.30
N LEU A 202 16.91 0.93 -14.89
CA LEU A 202 15.70 0.17 -15.11
C LEU A 202 15.39 0.14 -16.61
N PRO A 203 15.65 -0.97 -17.33
CA PRO A 203 15.49 -1.00 -18.78
C PRO A 203 14.02 -0.83 -19.19
N ILE A 204 13.75 0.04 -20.16
CA ILE A 204 12.42 0.23 -20.73
C ILE A 204 12.20 -0.87 -21.79
N PRO A 205 11.15 -1.70 -21.69
CA PRO A 205 10.80 -2.66 -22.71
C PRO A 205 10.61 -1.99 -24.07
N LYS A 206 11.12 -2.60 -25.15
CA LYS A 206 11.08 -2.03 -26.51
C LYS A 206 9.70 -1.47 -26.90
N HIS A 207 8.62 -2.19 -26.61
CA HIS A 207 7.24 -1.78 -26.93
C HIS A 207 6.72 -0.55 -26.16
N LEU A 208 7.47 -0.04 -25.18
CA LEU A 208 7.17 1.17 -24.42
C LEU A 208 8.10 2.33 -24.76
N GLN A 209 9.19 2.11 -25.51
CA GLN A 209 10.17 3.15 -25.83
C GLN A 209 9.57 4.23 -26.74
N ASP A 210 8.72 3.84 -27.68
CA ASP A 210 8.10 4.75 -28.65
C ASP A 210 6.72 5.28 -28.19
N ARG A 211 6.29 4.95 -26.98
CA ARG A 211 4.98 5.40 -26.49
C ARG A 211 5.01 6.86 -26.03
N PRO A 212 3.97 7.65 -26.31
CA PRO A 212 3.86 9.04 -25.86
C PRO A 212 3.48 9.12 -24.37
N ILE A 213 4.33 8.58 -23.51
CA ILE A 213 4.12 8.57 -22.07
C ILE A 213 4.53 9.92 -21.51
N THR A 214 3.54 10.68 -21.06
CA THR A 214 3.75 12.06 -20.59
C THR A 214 4.38 12.11 -19.20
N LYS A 215 4.09 11.11 -18.33
CA LYS A 215 4.58 11.03 -16.95
C LYS A 215 4.72 9.59 -16.47
N TRP A 216 5.91 9.26 -15.97
CA TRP A 216 6.19 8.05 -15.19
C TRP A 216 6.06 8.34 -13.70
N HIS A 217 5.44 7.42 -12.96
CA HIS A 217 5.34 7.53 -11.50
C HIS A 217 6.51 6.80 -10.83
N LEU A 218 6.90 7.25 -9.64
CA LEU A 218 7.87 6.53 -8.82
C LEU A 218 7.38 5.09 -8.54
N PRO A 219 8.28 4.09 -8.62
CA PRO A 219 7.87 2.69 -8.54
C PRO A 219 7.38 2.28 -7.16
N THR A 220 6.58 1.22 -7.12
CA THR A 220 6.48 0.37 -5.92
C THR A 220 7.48 -0.77 -6.07
N ILE A 221 8.32 -0.97 -5.06
CA ILE A 221 9.29 -2.08 -5.04
C ILE A 221 8.73 -3.19 -4.17
N THR A 222 8.79 -4.44 -4.63
CA THR A 222 8.44 -5.64 -3.85
C THR A 222 9.55 -6.68 -3.98
N PRO A 223 9.74 -7.59 -3.01
CA PRO A 223 10.57 -8.77 -3.21
C PRO A 223 9.91 -9.70 -4.23
N HIS A 224 10.72 -10.44 -4.99
CA HIS A 224 10.18 -11.45 -5.89
C HIS A 224 9.61 -12.63 -5.08
N PRO A 225 8.38 -13.09 -5.37
CA PRO A 225 7.68 -14.07 -4.53
C PRO A 225 8.38 -15.43 -4.44
N THR A 226 9.13 -15.82 -5.49
CA THR A 226 9.78 -17.14 -5.58
C THR A 226 11.30 -17.07 -5.76
N LYS A 227 11.89 -15.88 -5.85
CA LYS A 227 13.32 -15.71 -6.16
C LYS A 227 13.96 -14.79 -5.11
N PRO A 228 14.59 -15.37 -4.07
CA PRO A 228 15.30 -14.58 -3.07
C PRO A 228 16.35 -13.67 -3.73
N GLY A 229 16.53 -12.48 -3.18
CA GLY A 229 17.52 -11.53 -3.71
C GLY A 229 17.13 -10.88 -5.04
N ILE A 230 15.90 -11.04 -5.52
CA ILE A 230 15.36 -10.29 -6.67
C ILE A 230 14.32 -9.27 -6.18
N ALA A 231 14.46 -8.02 -6.61
CA ALA A 231 13.47 -6.97 -6.43
C ALA A 231 12.62 -6.81 -7.69
N ARG A 232 11.32 -6.64 -7.51
CA ARG A 232 10.38 -6.29 -8.57
C ARG A 232 9.99 -4.83 -8.47
N PHE A 233 10.21 -4.09 -9.55
CA PHE A 233 9.86 -2.68 -9.67
C PHE A 233 8.57 -2.55 -10.47
N HIS A 234 7.52 -2.08 -9.83
CA HIS A 234 6.23 -1.80 -10.43
C HIS A 234 6.14 -0.32 -10.77
N LEU A 235 6.22 0.02 -12.05
CA LEU A 235 5.98 1.37 -12.54
C LEU A 235 4.58 1.52 -13.09
N ALA A 236 3.92 2.58 -12.62
CA ALA A 236 2.72 3.13 -13.23
C ALA A 236 3.11 4.29 -14.14
N TYR A 237 2.28 4.54 -15.16
CA TYR A 237 2.40 5.70 -16.02
C TYR A 237 1.02 6.23 -16.39
N THR A 238 0.97 7.49 -16.80
CA THR A 238 -0.25 8.13 -17.28
C THR A 238 -0.20 8.25 -18.79
N GLU A 239 -1.21 7.67 -19.46
CA GLU A 239 -1.39 7.73 -20.92
C GLU A 239 -2.55 8.71 -21.21
N PRO A 240 -2.35 9.75 -22.03
CA PRO A 240 -3.37 10.76 -22.26
C PRO A 240 -4.58 10.24 -23.07
N ASP A 241 -4.36 9.28 -23.98
CA ASP A 241 -5.37 8.79 -24.93
C ASP A 241 -5.44 7.25 -24.92
N ALA A 242 -5.96 6.67 -23.84
CA ALA A 242 -6.25 5.25 -23.81
C ALA A 242 -7.33 4.88 -24.85
N PRO A 243 -7.15 3.82 -25.68
CA PRO A 243 -8.15 3.41 -26.67
C PRO A 243 -9.50 3.08 -26.02
N GLY A 244 -10.61 3.62 -26.55
CA GLY A 244 -11.98 3.38 -26.06
C GLY A 244 -12.59 4.48 -25.17
N ARG A 245 -12.06 5.71 -25.22
CA ARG A 245 -12.46 6.84 -24.37
C ARG A 245 -13.78 7.51 -24.81
N ASP A 246 -14.74 7.65 -23.88
CA ASP A 246 -15.74 8.73 -23.92
C ASP A 246 -15.10 10.02 -23.37
N PRO A 247 -15.03 11.11 -24.14
CA PRO A 247 -14.42 12.38 -23.71
C PRO A 247 -15.08 13.03 -22.48
N LYS A 248 -16.28 12.60 -22.05
CA LYS A 248 -17.00 13.16 -20.89
C LYS A 248 -16.69 12.50 -19.54
N THR A 249 -15.92 11.41 -19.51
CA THR A 249 -15.63 10.69 -18.26
C THR A 249 -14.22 11.05 -17.74
N PRO A 250 -14.08 11.77 -16.62
CA PRO A 250 -12.79 12.05 -16.03
C PRO A 250 -12.32 10.85 -15.22
N ILE A 251 -11.66 9.89 -15.88
CA ILE A 251 -10.83 8.89 -15.20
C ILE A 251 -9.47 8.86 -15.89
N THR A 252 -8.43 9.18 -15.12
CA THR A 252 -7.04 8.95 -15.49
C THR A 252 -6.82 7.44 -15.58
N SER A 253 -6.90 6.88 -16.78
CA SER A 253 -6.56 5.48 -17.02
C SER A 253 -5.05 5.30 -16.87
N VAL A 254 -4.66 4.73 -15.73
CA VAL A 254 -3.30 4.21 -15.53
C VAL A 254 -3.24 2.89 -16.29
N VAL A 255 -2.72 2.89 -17.53
CA VAL A 255 -2.50 1.68 -18.33
C VAL A 255 -1.26 0.96 -17.82
N GLY A 256 -1.33 0.47 -16.60
CA GLY A 256 -0.21 -0.17 -15.96
C GLY A 256 -0.62 -0.67 -14.60
N ILE A 257 -1.46 -1.71 -14.59
CA ILE A 257 -1.92 -2.48 -13.41
C ILE A 257 -1.74 -1.67 -12.12
N ASP A 258 -2.73 -0.82 -11.89
CA ASP A 258 -2.79 0.14 -10.80
C ASP A 258 -2.86 -0.59 -9.45
N TRP A 259 -1.76 -0.58 -8.71
CA TRP A 259 -1.74 -0.88 -7.28
C TRP A 259 -1.51 0.40 -6.46
N SER A 260 -1.87 1.57 -7.00
CA SER A 260 -1.87 2.79 -6.19
C SER A 260 -2.86 2.63 -5.03
N PRO A 261 -2.63 3.25 -3.86
CA PRO A 261 -3.58 3.27 -2.75
C PRO A 261 -4.95 3.90 -3.07
N SER A 262 -5.15 4.44 -4.28
CA SER A 262 -6.45 4.85 -4.81
C SER A 262 -7.25 3.66 -5.37
N ALA A 263 -6.62 2.50 -5.59
CA ALA A 263 -7.23 1.29 -6.16
C ALA A 263 -7.61 0.21 -5.12
N LEU A 264 -7.46 0.49 -3.82
CA LEU A 264 -7.96 -0.40 -2.75
C LEU A 264 -9.28 0.09 -2.12
N GLY A 265 -10.02 0.93 -2.83
CA GLY A 265 -11.34 1.44 -2.43
C GLY A 265 -12.28 1.77 -3.59
N VAL A 266 -12.22 1.01 -4.70
CA VAL A 266 -13.21 1.11 -5.78
C VAL A 266 -13.99 -0.20 -5.88
N VAL A 267 -15.27 -0.07 -5.54
CA VAL A 267 -16.36 -0.95 -5.97
C VAL A 267 -16.20 -1.18 -7.47
N SER A 268 -15.88 -2.41 -7.86
CA SER A 268 -16.02 -2.82 -9.25
C SER A 268 -17.51 -2.79 -9.59
N ARG A 269 -17.95 -1.76 -10.31
CA ARG A 269 -19.14 -1.86 -11.15
C ARG A 269 -18.64 -2.13 -12.56
N VAL A 270 -18.80 -3.39 -12.97
CA VAL A 270 -18.78 -3.75 -14.39
C VAL A 270 -20.17 -3.41 -14.91
N THR A 271 -20.23 -2.58 -15.94
CA THR A 271 -21.25 -2.66 -16.99
C THR A 271 -20.49 -2.76 -18.29
#